data_AF-A0A9E3NXE2-F1
#
_entry.id   AF-A0A9E3NXE2-F1
#
_cell.length_a   1.000
_cell.length_b   1.000
_cell.length_c   1.000
_cell.angle_alpha   90.00
_cell.angle_beta   90.00
_cell.angle_gamma   90.00
#
_symmetry.space_group_name_H-M   'P 1'
#
loop_
_entity.id
_entity.type
_entity.pdbx_description
1 polymer ?
#
loop_
_entity_poly.entity_id
_entity_poly.type
_entity_poly.pdbx_seq_one_letter_code
_entity_poly.pdbx_strand_id
1 'polypeptide(L)'
;MDGPRTLESDIVVRGVTIPAGSTFHDEEPFDHRIFVLSRSTVVHGARVAKGGTLEVWPFPPPVSVVVSALLLPLYPWFAWRTYRDVVAPARFGVEPVEPLIVDGVEIRAGDRVWLERRGIASLTIGSPRVIEGHALETGTVMFATGGRPRSVILYRSQALGGLPCFGSGLVGTDVLLDEAGRVRRCVLSEDALVDGRRYARGTRLDLDESGRVRATKAMNVDVALYTPRPDVMNRFG
;
A
#
# COMPACT_ATOMS: atom_id res chain seq x y z
N MET A 1 8.34 10.73 25.92
CA MET A 1 7.28 10.01 25.20
C MET A 1 6.22 9.66 26.22
N ASP A 2 5.03 10.20 26.05
CA ASP A 2 3.92 9.84 26.92
C ASP A 2 3.46 8.43 26.58
N GLY A 3 3.16 7.62 27.59
CA GLY A 3 2.68 6.25 27.40
C GLY A 3 1.31 6.20 26.71
N PRO A 4 0.79 4.99 26.42
CA PRO A 4 -0.59 4.82 25.94
C PRO A 4 -1.59 5.60 26.78
N ARG A 5 -2.50 6.31 26.13
CA ARG A 5 -3.61 7.02 26.78
C ARG A 5 -4.93 6.36 26.40
N THR A 6 -5.88 6.32 27.33
CA THR A 6 -7.22 5.80 27.06
C THR A 6 -8.16 6.96 26.80
N LEU A 7 -8.99 6.87 25.76
CA LEU A 7 -10.01 7.88 25.46
C LEU A 7 -11.13 7.83 26.50
N GLU A 8 -11.42 8.96 27.14
CA GLU A 8 -12.52 9.07 28.12
C GLU A 8 -13.89 9.19 27.47
N SER A 9 -13.95 9.70 26.24
CA SER A 9 -15.17 9.88 25.46
C SER A 9 -14.97 9.44 24.01
N ASP A 10 -16.08 9.22 23.31
CA ASP A 10 -16.05 9.06 21.86
C ASP A 10 -15.47 10.33 21.22
N ILE A 11 -14.61 10.17 20.22
CA ILE A 11 -14.08 11.28 19.43
C ILE A 11 -14.33 11.02 17.95
N VAL A 12 -14.46 12.09 17.15
CA VAL A 12 -14.59 11.96 15.70
C VAL A 12 -13.28 12.39 15.06
N VAL A 13 -12.58 11.44 14.44
CA VAL A 13 -11.35 11.70 13.68
C VAL A 13 -11.68 11.52 12.22
N ARG A 14 -11.60 12.60 11.43
CA ARG A 14 -11.86 12.60 9.98
C ARG A 14 -13.17 11.90 9.54
N GLY A 15 -14.21 12.03 10.35
CA GLY A 15 -15.53 11.43 10.09
C GLY A 15 -15.68 9.97 10.53
N VAL A 16 -14.67 9.41 11.21
CA VAL A 16 -14.74 8.10 11.86
C VAL A 16 -14.86 8.33 13.37
N THR A 17 -15.89 7.75 13.99
CA THR A 17 -16.07 7.81 15.44
C THR A 17 -15.18 6.76 16.11
N ILE A 18 -14.15 7.21 16.82
CA ILE A 18 -13.31 6.36 17.66
C ILE A 18 -13.98 6.26 19.03
N PRO A 19 -14.24 5.05 19.54
CA PRO A 19 -15.04 4.88 20.74
C PRO A 19 -14.25 5.13 22.03
N ALA A 20 -14.95 5.60 23.06
CA ALA A 20 -14.44 5.70 24.42
C ALA A 20 -13.86 4.36 24.89
N GLY A 21 -12.83 4.42 25.72
CA GLY A 21 -12.05 3.25 26.16
C GLY A 21 -11.02 2.76 25.15
N SER A 22 -10.97 3.30 23.92
CA SER A 22 -9.89 2.96 22.98
C SER A 22 -8.57 3.52 23.49
N THR A 23 -7.48 2.77 23.33
CA THR A 23 -6.15 3.29 23.64
C THR A 23 -5.58 4.00 22.43
N PHE A 24 -4.85 5.09 22.62
CA PHE A 24 -4.13 5.76 21.56
C PHE A 24 -2.67 6.00 21.93
N HIS A 25 -1.83 5.98 20.90
CA HIS A 25 -0.41 6.25 20.95
C HIS A 25 -0.11 7.36 19.93
N ASP A 26 0.56 8.41 20.39
CA ASP A 26 1.12 9.44 19.52
C ASP A 26 2.58 9.09 19.22
N GLU A 27 2.87 8.78 17.96
CA GLU A 27 4.23 8.59 17.49
C GLU A 27 4.77 9.92 16.95
N GLU A 28 5.60 10.58 17.78
CA GLU A 28 6.46 11.67 17.35
C GLU A 28 7.61 11.17 16.46
N PRO A 29 8.13 12.00 15.52
CA PRO A 29 7.84 13.43 15.31
C PRO A 29 6.71 13.69 14.30
N PHE A 30 6.08 12.65 13.77
CA PHE A 30 5.22 12.77 12.60
C PHE A 30 3.74 12.82 12.94
N ASP A 31 3.31 13.17 14.17
CA ASP A 31 1.90 13.21 14.62
C ASP A 31 1.09 11.99 14.10
N HIS A 32 1.76 10.83 14.06
CA HIS A 32 1.17 9.58 13.64
C HIS A 32 0.40 9.02 14.82
N ARG A 33 -0.92 8.90 14.69
CA ARG A 33 -1.79 8.45 15.78
C ARG A 33 -2.28 7.05 15.51
N ILE A 34 -2.04 6.18 16.47
CA ILE A 34 -2.45 4.78 16.43
C ILE A 34 -3.51 4.57 17.49
N PHE A 35 -4.67 4.04 17.13
CA PHE A 35 -5.78 3.74 18.03
C PHE A 35 -6.02 2.23 18.07
N VAL A 36 -6.06 1.63 19.27
CA VAL A 36 -6.56 0.25 19.45
C VAL A 36 -8.01 0.32 19.91
N LEU A 37 -8.91 -0.23 19.11
CA LEU A 37 -10.34 -0.04 19.28
C LEU A 37 -10.91 -0.80 20.48
N SER A 38 -11.62 -0.10 21.37
CA SER A 38 -12.31 -0.74 22.51
C SER A 38 -13.59 -1.51 22.13
N ARG A 39 -14.19 -1.17 20.99
CA ARG A 39 -15.37 -1.82 20.40
C ARG A 39 -15.33 -1.75 18.87
N SER A 40 -16.14 -2.55 18.21
CA SER A 40 -16.23 -2.55 16.75
C SER A 40 -16.60 -1.17 16.21
N THR A 41 -15.92 -0.72 15.15
CA THR A 41 -16.08 0.62 14.58
C THR A 41 -16.22 0.54 13.06
N VAL A 42 -17.06 1.39 12.47
CA VAL A 42 -17.20 1.48 11.02
C VAL A 42 -16.24 2.54 10.47
N VAL A 43 -15.31 2.10 9.63
CA VAL A 43 -14.30 2.94 8.96
C VAL A 43 -14.60 2.91 7.46
N HIS A 44 -15.11 4.01 6.93
CA HIS A 44 -15.46 4.13 5.50
C HIS A 44 -16.33 2.98 4.96
N GLY A 45 -17.30 2.53 5.77
CA GLY A 45 -18.21 1.44 5.42
C GLY A 45 -17.71 0.04 5.80
N ALA A 46 -16.42 -0.12 6.10
CA ALA A 46 -15.84 -1.36 6.60
C ALA A 46 -15.99 -1.47 8.12
N ARG A 47 -16.51 -2.61 8.63
CA ARG A 47 -16.64 -2.83 10.07
C ARG A 47 -15.35 -3.46 10.63
N VAL A 48 -14.57 -2.67 11.35
CA VAL A 48 -13.36 -3.11 12.04
C VAL A 48 -13.75 -3.66 13.43
N ALA A 49 -13.27 -4.85 13.76
CA ALA A 49 -13.55 -5.51 15.04
C ALA A 49 -12.89 -4.80 16.24
N LYS A 50 -13.35 -5.13 17.44
CA LYS A 50 -12.70 -4.72 18.70
C LYS A 50 -11.26 -5.26 18.72
N GLY A 51 -10.31 -4.46 19.20
CA GLY A 51 -8.89 -4.80 19.24
C GLY A 51 -8.15 -4.55 17.93
N GLY A 52 -8.86 -4.25 16.82
CA GLY A 52 -8.24 -3.78 15.60
C GLY A 52 -7.55 -2.43 15.80
N THR A 53 -6.47 -2.22 15.05
CA THR A 53 -5.68 -1.00 15.11
C THR A 53 -6.10 -0.06 13.98
N LEU A 54 -6.32 1.22 14.29
CA LEU A 54 -6.52 2.29 13.31
C LEU A 54 -5.34 3.25 13.36
N GLU A 55 -4.69 3.45 12.23
CA GLU A 55 -3.60 4.38 12.08
C GLU A 55 -4.06 5.60 11.29
N VAL A 56 -3.79 6.77 11.84
CA VAL A 56 -4.13 8.05 11.25
C VAL A 56 -2.83 8.79 10.99
N TRP A 57 -2.42 8.81 9.72
CA TRP A 57 -1.27 9.60 9.30
C TRP A 57 -1.69 11.06 9.12
N PRO A 58 -0.89 12.02 9.61
CA PRO A 58 -1.08 13.40 9.21
C PRO A 58 -0.70 13.50 7.74
N PHE A 59 -1.66 13.91 6.93
CA PHE A 59 -1.44 14.11 5.52
C PHE A 59 -1.94 15.51 5.17
N PRO A 60 -1.08 16.41 4.68
CA PRO A 60 0.40 16.42 4.73
C PRO A 60 0.92 16.82 6.13
N PRO A 61 2.25 16.89 6.40
CA PRO A 61 2.73 17.68 7.53
C PRO A 61 2.08 19.07 7.43
N PRO A 62 1.63 19.67 8.54
CA PRO A 62 0.93 20.94 8.50
C PRO A 62 1.90 22.04 8.04
N VAL A 63 2.05 22.22 6.73
CA VAL A 63 2.15 23.57 6.20
C VAL A 63 0.81 24.16 6.54
N SER A 64 0.78 24.88 7.66
CA SER A 64 -0.45 25.43 8.22
C SER A 64 -1.27 26.09 7.10
N VAL A 65 -2.60 26.12 7.24
CA VAL A 65 -3.47 26.81 6.28
C VAL A 65 -2.94 28.22 5.97
N VAL A 66 -2.30 28.87 6.94
CA VAL A 66 -1.58 30.13 6.80
C VAL A 66 -0.41 30.06 5.83
N VAL A 67 0.49 29.08 5.95
CA VAL A 67 1.60 28.90 4.99
C VAL A 67 1.07 28.55 3.60
N SER A 68 0.04 27.71 3.51
CA SER A 68 -0.60 27.40 2.21
C SER A 68 -1.24 28.63 1.57
N ALA A 69 -1.88 29.51 2.36
CA ALA A 69 -2.44 30.77 1.89
C ALA A 69 -1.35 31.77 1.44
N LEU A 70 -0.22 31.83 2.17
CA LEU A 70 0.92 32.67 1.81
C LEU A 70 1.62 32.18 0.52
N LEU A 71 1.63 30.86 0.28
CA LEU A 71 2.18 30.27 -0.93
C LEU A 71 1.22 30.36 -2.12
N LEU A 72 -0.08 30.60 -1.92
CA LEU A 72 -1.08 30.67 -2.99
C LEU A 72 -0.73 31.68 -4.11
N PRO A 73 -0.31 32.93 -3.83
CA PRO A 73 0.06 33.87 -4.89
C PRO A 73 1.39 33.53 -5.59
N LEU A 74 2.32 32.86 -4.91
CA LEU A 74 3.66 32.54 -5.44
C LEU A 74 3.70 31.18 -6.16
N TYR A 75 2.92 30.23 -5.66
CA TYR A 75 2.88 28.83 -6.09
C TYR A 75 1.43 28.32 -6.03
N PRO A 76 0.51 28.87 -6.85
CA PRO A 76 -0.90 28.51 -6.81
C PRO A 76 -1.13 27.01 -7.02
N TRP A 77 -0.31 26.35 -7.83
CA TRP A 77 -0.36 24.89 -8.00
C TRP A 77 0.04 24.13 -6.72
N PHE A 78 1.06 24.60 -5.99
CA PHE A 78 1.48 23.98 -4.72
C PHE A 78 0.40 24.18 -3.66
N ALA A 79 -0.08 25.41 -3.47
CA ALA A 79 -1.14 25.72 -2.51
C ALA A 79 -2.47 25.03 -2.82
N TRP A 80 -2.84 24.92 -4.10
CA TRP A 80 -4.00 24.12 -4.54
C TRP A 80 -3.82 22.64 -4.21
N ARG A 81 -2.61 22.09 -4.40
CA ARG A 81 -2.30 20.71 -4.00
C ARG A 81 -2.40 20.53 -2.49
N THR A 82 -1.82 21.42 -1.68
CA THR A 82 -1.94 21.37 -0.22
C THR A 82 -3.39 21.48 0.24
N TYR A 83 -4.17 22.38 -0.36
CA TYR A 83 -5.61 22.52 -0.09
C TYR A 83 -6.37 21.24 -0.48
N ARG A 84 -6.11 20.68 -1.66
CA ARG A 84 -6.70 19.41 -2.09
C ARG A 84 -6.29 18.26 -1.18
N ASP A 85 -5.14 18.34 -0.52
CA ASP A 85 -4.67 17.36 0.46
C ASP A 85 -5.31 17.56 1.84
N VAL A 86 -5.66 18.80 2.25
CA VAL A 86 -6.56 19.06 3.39
C VAL A 86 -7.97 18.52 3.12
N VAL A 87 -8.40 18.57 1.87
CA VAL A 87 -9.70 18.06 1.40
C VAL A 87 -9.61 16.60 0.90
N ALA A 88 -8.41 16.01 0.87
CA ALA A 88 -8.21 14.67 0.34
C ALA A 88 -8.97 13.65 1.18
N PRO A 89 -9.44 12.54 0.56
CA PRO A 89 -10.17 11.53 1.29
C PRO A 89 -9.36 11.07 2.50
N ALA A 90 -10.00 11.11 3.66
CA ALA A 90 -9.45 10.58 4.89
C ALA A 90 -8.93 9.16 4.61
N ARG A 91 -7.63 8.98 4.83
CA ARG A 91 -6.98 7.67 4.77
C ARG A 91 -6.82 7.15 6.18
N PHE A 92 -7.18 5.89 6.38
CA PHE A 92 -6.96 5.14 7.62
C PHE A 92 -6.15 3.90 7.31
N GLY A 93 -5.04 3.71 8.01
CA GLY A 93 -4.42 2.40 8.09
C GLY A 93 -5.24 1.56 9.04
N VAL A 94 -5.51 0.31 8.68
CA VAL A 94 -6.23 -0.64 9.51
C VAL A 94 -5.44 -1.93 9.55
N GLU A 95 -5.17 -2.41 10.75
CA GLU A 95 -4.67 -3.77 10.99
C GLU A 95 -5.77 -4.53 11.75
N PRO A 96 -6.52 -5.40 11.06
CA PRO A 96 -7.64 -6.08 11.69
C PRO A 96 -7.14 -7.28 12.49
N VAL A 97 -7.83 -7.56 13.60
CA VAL A 97 -7.60 -8.76 14.43
C VAL A 97 -8.44 -9.97 13.99
N GLU A 98 -9.44 -9.73 13.13
CA GLU A 98 -10.33 -10.72 12.54
C GLU A 98 -10.44 -10.46 11.04
N PRO A 99 -10.75 -11.46 10.20
CA PRO A 99 -10.94 -11.25 8.77
C PRO A 99 -11.97 -10.14 8.48
N LEU A 100 -11.60 -9.23 7.57
CA LEU A 100 -12.38 -8.08 7.15
C LEU A 100 -12.60 -8.14 5.64
N ILE A 101 -13.85 -8.02 5.18
CA ILE A 101 -14.14 -7.94 3.74
C ILE A 101 -14.39 -6.48 3.37
N VAL A 102 -13.64 -5.96 2.40
CA VAL A 102 -13.84 -4.63 1.82
C VAL A 102 -13.81 -4.74 0.31
N ASP A 103 -14.84 -4.22 -0.37
CA ASP A 103 -14.98 -4.29 -1.84
C ASP A 103 -14.81 -5.71 -2.42
N GLY A 104 -15.22 -6.74 -1.67
CA GLY A 104 -15.08 -8.15 -2.07
C GLY A 104 -13.69 -8.74 -1.84
N VAL A 105 -12.71 -7.95 -1.38
CA VAL A 105 -11.37 -8.42 -1.01
C VAL A 105 -11.35 -8.81 0.47
N GLU A 106 -10.92 -10.05 0.75
CA GLU A 106 -10.68 -10.54 2.10
C GLU A 106 -9.32 -10.05 2.63
N ILE A 107 -9.37 -9.30 3.73
CA ILE A 107 -8.24 -8.80 4.48
C ILE A 107 -8.12 -9.67 5.73
N ARG A 108 -7.03 -10.42 5.86
CA ARG A 108 -6.83 -11.37 6.97
C ARG A 108 -6.29 -10.64 8.19
N ALA A 109 -6.41 -11.29 9.34
CA ALA A 109 -5.75 -10.83 10.55
C ALA A 109 -4.23 -10.68 10.33
N GLY A 110 -3.68 -9.55 10.76
CA GLY A 110 -2.26 -9.21 10.59
C GLY A 110 -1.88 -8.64 9.22
N ASP A 111 -2.81 -8.55 8.27
CA ASP A 111 -2.60 -7.69 7.09
C ASP A 111 -2.77 -6.22 7.46
N ARG A 112 -2.18 -5.34 6.66
CA ARG A 112 -2.37 -3.89 6.82
C ARG A 112 -3.06 -3.33 5.59
N VAL A 113 -4.23 -2.73 5.76
CA VAL A 113 -4.99 -2.11 4.68
C VAL A 113 -5.03 -0.60 4.87
N TRP A 114 -4.91 0.16 3.78
CA TRP A 114 -5.21 1.58 3.75
C TRP A 114 -6.59 1.77 3.14
N LEU A 115 -7.53 2.25 3.94
CA LEU A 115 -8.91 2.55 3.52
C LEU A 115 -9.06 4.02 3.19
N GLU A 116 -9.73 4.30 2.07
CA GLU A 116 -10.23 5.61 1.68
C GLU A 116 -11.77 5.60 1.69
N ARG A 117 -12.40 6.78 1.59
CA ARG A 117 -13.86 6.90 1.46
C ARG A 117 -14.46 6.08 0.32
N ARG A 118 -13.67 5.76 -0.72
CA ARG A 118 -14.11 5.05 -1.93
C ARG A 118 -13.69 3.57 -1.95
N GLY A 119 -13.22 3.03 -0.82
CA GLY A 119 -12.80 1.64 -0.73
C GLY A 119 -11.33 1.45 -0.36
N ILE A 120 -10.76 0.32 -0.75
CA ILE A 120 -9.35 0.01 -0.50
C ILE A 120 -8.45 0.90 -1.38
N ALA A 121 -7.45 1.54 -0.77
CA ALA A 121 -6.38 2.25 -1.47
C ALA A 121 -5.14 1.38 -1.66
N SER A 122 -4.74 0.65 -0.61
CA SER A 122 -3.69 -0.36 -0.68
C SER A 122 -3.87 -1.46 0.36
N LEU A 123 -3.31 -2.63 0.09
CA LEU A 123 -3.29 -3.79 0.99
C LEU A 123 -1.88 -4.38 1.03
N THR A 124 -1.26 -4.35 2.20
CA THR A 124 -0.02 -5.07 2.48
C THR A 124 -0.36 -6.46 2.98
N ILE A 125 0.05 -7.48 2.24
CA ILE A 125 -0.19 -8.88 2.56
C ILE A 125 1.01 -9.48 3.29
N GLY A 126 0.76 -10.09 4.45
CA GLY A 126 1.78 -10.77 5.24
C GLY A 126 2.00 -12.25 4.85
N SER A 127 1.11 -12.82 4.03
CA SER A 127 1.10 -14.25 3.72
C SER A 127 0.59 -14.55 2.30
N PRO A 128 1.05 -15.66 1.69
CA PRO A 128 0.68 -16.02 0.33
C PRO A 128 -0.82 -16.17 0.11
N ARG A 129 -1.32 -15.60 -0.99
CA ARG A 129 -2.73 -15.72 -1.41
C ARG A 129 -2.95 -15.27 -2.86
N VAL A 130 -4.17 -15.49 -3.35
CA VAL A 130 -4.61 -15.01 -4.67
C VAL A 130 -5.45 -13.75 -4.49
N ILE A 131 -5.09 -12.67 -5.20
CA ILE A 131 -5.87 -11.42 -5.28
C ILE A 131 -6.16 -11.16 -6.76
N GLU A 132 -7.44 -11.14 -7.14
CA GLU A 132 -7.88 -10.91 -8.52
C GLU A 132 -7.15 -11.81 -9.54
N GLY A 133 -6.95 -13.08 -9.20
CA GLY A 133 -6.25 -14.05 -10.06
C GLY A 133 -4.72 -14.00 -9.99
N HIS A 134 -4.12 -13.07 -9.25
CA HIS A 134 -2.68 -13.03 -9.02
C HIS A 134 -2.30 -13.75 -7.74
N ALA A 135 -1.55 -14.84 -7.87
CA ALA A 135 -0.87 -15.45 -6.73
C ALA A 135 0.28 -14.53 -6.28
N LEU A 136 0.18 -14.02 -5.06
CA LEU A 136 1.17 -13.14 -4.45
C LEU A 136 1.70 -13.80 -3.18
N GLU A 137 3.03 -13.89 -3.03
CA GLU A 137 3.64 -14.40 -1.80
C GLU A 137 3.55 -13.37 -0.66
N THR A 138 4.13 -12.18 -0.89
CA THR A 138 4.09 -11.01 -0.01
C THR A 138 4.20 -9.74 -0.85
N GLY A 139 3.80 -8.61 -0.30
CA GLY A 139 3.88 -7.33 -1.01
C GLY A 139 2.80 -6.36 -0.62
N THR A 140 2.74 -5.25 -1.33
CA THR A 140 1.66 -4.27 -1.21
C THR A 140 0.93 -4.14 -2.54
N VAL A 141 -0.37 -4.44 -2.55
CA VAL A 141 -1.24 -4.22 -3.70
C VAL A 141 -1.81 -2.81 -3.61
N MET A 142 -1.62 -2.02 -4.66
CA MET A 142 -2.26 -0.71 -4.81
C MET A 142 -3.51 -0.86 -5.66
N PHE A 143 -4.61 -0.27 -5.22
CA PHE A 143 -5.88 -0.34 -5.91
C PHE A 143 -6.20 0.97 -6.64
N ALA A 144 -6.94 0.86 -7.75
CA ALA A 144 -7.60 1.98 -8.41
C ALA A 144 -8.95 2.27 -7.74
N THR A 145 -9.55 3.41 -8.11
CA THR A 145 -10.96 3.65 -7.76
C THR A 145 -11.83 2.54 -8.36
N GLY A 146 -12.61 1.86 -7.52
CA GLY A 146 -13.42 0.70 -7.92
C GLY A 146 -12.82 -0.66 -7.54
N GLY A 147 -11.78 -0.69 -6.71
CA GLY A 147 -11.31 -1.92 -6.06
C GLY A 147 -10.48 -2.86 -6.94
N ARG A 148 -10.11 -2.44 -8.16
CA ARG A 148 -9.21 -3.23 -9.02
C ARG A 148 -7.74 -2.95 -8.72
N PRO A 149 -6.88 -3.98 -8.62
CA PRO A 149 -5.44 -3.80 -8.53
C PRO A 149 -4.90 -3.02 -9.73
N ARG A 150 -4.12 -1.96 -9.46
CA ARG A 150 -3.44 -1.15 -10.48
C ARG A 150 -1.93 -1.32 -10.48
N SER A 151 -1.38 -1.68 -9.33
CA SER A 151 0.03 -2.04 -9.21
C SER A 151 0.27 -2.92 -8.00
N VAL A 152 1.40 -3.63 -8.02
CA VAL A 152 1.85 -4.47 -6.91
C VAL A 152 3.30 -4.15 -6.62
N ILE A 153 3.60 -3.84 -5.37
CA ILE A 153 4.96 -3.68 -4.86
C ILE A 153 5.41 -5.05 -4.35
N LEU A 154 6.37 -5.66 -5.06
CA LEU A 154 6.89 -6.98 -4.76
C LEU A 154 8.10 -6.91 -3.83
N TYR A 155 8.03 -7.57 -2.67
CA TYR A 155 9.18 -7.74 -1.77
C TYR A 155 10.05 -8.94 -2.13
N ARG A 156 9.50 -9.90 -2.88
CA ARG A 156 10.21 -11.06 -3.40
C ARG A 156 9.97 -11.18 -4.90
N SER A 157 10.97 -11.66 -5.62
CA SER A 157 10.81 -11.93 -7.04
C SER A 157 9.86 -13.11 -7.22
N GLN A 158 8.89 -12.97 -8.13
CA GLN A 158 7.87 -13.99 -8.39
C GLN A 158 7.31 -13.84 -9.81
N ALA A 159 6.70 -14.90 -10.33
CA ALA A 159 6.05 -14.85 -11.62
C ALA A 159 4.67 -14.15 -11.51
N LEU A 160 4.43 -13.14 -12.34
CA LEU A 160 3.13 -12.50 -12.51
C LEU A 160 2.72 -12.55 -13.97
N GLY A 161 1.57 -13.19 -14.25
CA GLY A 161 1.10 -13.36 -15.64
C GLY A 161 2.10 -14.09 -16.53
N GLY A 162 2.89 -15.01 -15.96
CA GLY A 162 3.95 -15.74 -16.66
C GLY A 162 5.28 -14.99 -16.80
N LEU A 163 5.38 -13.74 -16.35
CA LEU A 163 6.63 -12.96 -16.39
C LEU A 163 7.34 -13.01 -15.04
N PRO A 164 8.65 -13.35 -15.01
CA PRO A 164 9.43 -13.37 -13.77
C PRO A 164 9.73 -11.94 -13.34
N CYS A 165 8.89 -11.40 -12.45
CA CYS A 165 8.97 -10.03 -11.98
C CYS A 165 9.94 -9.94 -10.79
N PHE A 166 10.84 -8.98 -10.86
CA PHE A 166 11.76 -8.64 -9.80
C PHE A 166 11.03 -8.03 -8.60
N GLY A 167 11.36 -8.53 -7.41
CA GLY A 167 11.01 -7.94 -6.13
C GLY A 167 12.26 -7.64 -5.32
N SER A 168 12.21 -6.55 -4.55
CA SER A 168 13.34 -6.07 -3.74
C SER A 168 12.91 -6.01 -2.28
N GLY A 169 13.55 -6.77 -1.40
CA GLY A 169 13.15 -6.95 0.00
C GLY A 169 12.52 -5.72 0.68
N LEU A 170 13.32 -4.78 1.17
CA LEU A 170 12.85 -3.69 2.02
C LEU A 170 12.04 -2.61 1.27
N VAL A 171 12.41 -2.29 0.04
CA VAL A 171 11.82 -1.17 -0.71
C VAL A 171 10.67 -1.62 -1.61
N GLY A 172 10.65 -2.90 -1.95
CA GLY A 172 9.78 -3.45 -2.97
C GLY A 172 10.19 -3.05 -4.38
N THR A 173 9.56 -3.66 -5.37
CA THR A 173 9.63 -3.21 -6.77
C THR A 173 8.23 -3.16 -7.34
N ASP A 174 7.89 -2.02 -7.93
CA ASP A 174 6.55 -1.77 -8.45
C ASP A 174 6.35 -2.46 -9.80
N VAL A 175 5.30 -3.27 -9.88
CA VAL A 175 4.78 -3.89 -11.10
C VAL A 175 3.45 -3.22 -11.42
N LEU A 176 3.36 -2.55 -12.57
CA LEU A 176 2.12 -1.92 -13.00
C LEU A 176 1.24 -2.93 -13.72
N LEU A 177 -0.06 -2.88 -13.44
CA LEU A 177 -1.08 -3.68 -14.09
C LEU A 177 -1.92 -2.81 -15.04
N ASP A 178 -2.48 -3.42 -16.08
CA ASP A 178 -3.51 -2.80 -16.91
C ASP A 178 -4.92 -2.96 -16.29
N GLU A 179 -5.95 -2.46 -16.97
CA GLU A 179 -7.34 -2.51 -16.47
C GLU A 179 -7.92 -3.93 -16.40
N ALA A 180 -7.31 -4.89 -17.11
CA ALA A 180 -7.63 -6.30 -17.08
C ALA A 180 -6.77 -7.08 -16.07
N GLY A 181 -5.93 -6.40 -15.27
CA GLY A 181 -5.04 -7.00 -14.29
C GLY A 181 -3.75 -7.57 -14.90
N ARG A 182 -3.51 -7.46 -16.20
CA ARG A 182 -2.30 -8.03 -16.81
C ARG A 182 -1.10 -7.13 -16.55
N VAL A 183 0.10 -7.72 -16.50
CA VAL A 183 1.33 -6.96 -16.32
C VAL A 183 1.49 -5.98 -17.48
N ARG A 184 1.58 -4.70 -17.15
CA ARG A 184 1.85 -3.59 -18.08
C ARG A 184 3.29 -3.11 -17.98
N ARG A 185 3.89 -3.20 -16.79
CA ARG A 185 5.30 -2.86 -16.56
C ARG A 185 5.88 -3.72 -15.47
N CYS A 186 7.05 -4.29 -15.70
CA CYS A 186 7.83 -4.99 -14.70
C CYS A 186 9.33 -4.84 -14.96
N VAL A 187 10.15 -5.12 -13.95
CA VAL A 187 11.59 -5.40 -14.13
C VAL A 187 11.75 -6.92 -14.06
N LEU A 188 12.52 -7.51 -14.97
CA LEU A 188 12.71 -8.96 -15.00
C LEU A 188 13.69 -9.43 -13.91
N SER A 189 13.33 -10.47 -13.15
CA SER A 189 14.22 -11.09 -12.16
C SER A 189 15.21 -12.08 -12.75
N GLU A 190 14.93 -12.59 -13.95
CA GLU A 190 15.77 -13.51 -14.72
C GLU A 190 15.59 -13.26 -16.24
N ASP A 191 16.34 -13.96 -17.07
CA ASP A 191 16.13 -13.90 -18.51
C ASP A 191 14.75 -14.44 -18.89
N ALA A 192 14.02 -13.73 -19.76
CA ALA A 192 12.69 -14.13 -20.17
C ALA A 192 12.52 -14.07 -21.69
N LEU A 193 11.70 -14.98 -22.23
CA LEU A 193 11.24 -14.95 -23.62
C LEU A 193 9.87 -14.28 -23.65
N VAL A 194 9.75 -13.14 -24.33
CA VAL A 194 8.48 -12.42 -24.49
C VAL A 194 8.27 -12.17 -25.98
N ASP A 195 7.14 -12.65 -26.50
CA ASP A 195 6.80 -12.55 -27.94
C ASP A 195 7.93 -13.07 -28.86
N GLY A 196 8.53 -14.22 -28.50
CA GLY A 196 9.62 -14.84 -29.25
C GLY A 196 10.99 -14.15 -29.14
N ARG A 197 11.10 -13.04 -28.40
CA ARG A 197 12.35 -12.32 -28.18
C ARG A 197 12.87 -12.52 -26.77
N ARG A 198 14.18 -12.79 -26.64
CA ARG A 198 14.84 -12.93 -25.35
C ARG A 198 15.22 -11.56 -24.78
N TYR A 199 14.90 -11.35 -23.50
CA TYR A 199 15.25 -10.18 -22.72
C TYR A 199 16.08 -10.61 -21.52
N ALA A 200 17.14 -9.87 -21.23
CA ALA A 200 18.03 -10.19 -20.13
C ALA A 200 17.40 -9.82 -18.77
N ARG A 201 17.80 -10.52 -17.72
CA ARG A 201 17.58 -10.12 -16.32
C ARG A 201 17.86 -8.63 -16.09
N GLY A 202 17.07 -7.98 -15.24
CA GLY A 202 17.21 -6.55 -14.92
C GLY A 202 16.67 -5.60 -16.00
N THR A 203 16.16 -6.13 -17.10
CA THR A 203 15.47 -5.31 -18.12
C THR A 203 14.09 -4.92 -17.60
N ARG A 204 13.79 -3.61 -17.61
CA ARG A 204 12.42 -3.11 -17.45
C ARG A 204 11.68 -3.26 -18.77
N LEU A 205 10.54 -3.95 -18.74
CA LEU A 205 9.61 -4.06 -19.86
C LEU A 205 8.44 -3.10 -19.66
N ASP A 206 8.06 -2.39 -20.71
CA ASP A 206 6.79 -1.69 -20.84
C ASP A 206 5.97 -2.42 -21.91
N LEU A 207 4.85 -3.03 -21.53
CA LEU A 207 3.97 -3.83 -22.37
C LEU A 207 2.75 -3.02 -22.82
N ASP A 208 2.21 -3.34 -23.98
CA ASP A 208 0.91 -2.85 -24.44
C ASP A 208 -0.25 -3.75 -23.97
N GLU A 209 -1.47 -3.39 -24.33
CA GLU A 209 -2.69 -4.13 -23.97
C GLU A 209 -2.79 -5.53 -24.63
N SER A 210 -1.92 -5.86 -25.58
CA SER A 210 -1.83 -7.22 -26.14
C SER A 210 -0.76 -8.07 -25.44
N GLY A 211 -0.02 -7.48 -24.49
CA GLY A 211 1.12 -8.12 -23.82
C GLY A 211 2.42 -8.05 -24.62
N ARG A 212 2.45 -7.29 -25.74
CA ARG A 212 3.65 -7.13 -26.55
C ARG A 212 4.56 -6.05 -25.97
N VAL A 213 5.87 -6.21 -26.17
CA VAL A 213 6.87 -5.27 -25.65
C VAL A 213 6.88 -3.99 -26.47
N ARG A 214 6.45 -2.88 -25.87
CA ARG A 214 6.45 -1.54 -26.46
C ARG A 214 7.79 -0.83 -26.29
N ALA A 215 8.38 -0.94 -25.11
CA ALA A 215 9.67 -0.34 -24.80
C ALA A 215 10.45 -1.18 -23.79
N THR A 216 11.77 -1.04 -23.83
CA THR A 216 12.67 -1.67 -22.87
C THR A 216 13.68 -0.68 -22.33
N LYS A 217 14.04 -0.84 -21.06
CA LYS A 217 15.15 -0.10 -20.44
C LYS A 217 15.97 -1.06 -19.60
N ALA A 218 17.26 -1.19 -19.91
CA ALA A 218 18.19 -1.87 -19.01
C ALA A 218 18.27 -1.06 -17.72
N MET A 219 17.98 -1.70 -16.59
CA MET A 219 18.11 -1.06 -15.29
C MET A 219 19.43 -1.50 -14.68
N ASN A 220 20.20 -0.55 -14.17
CA ASN A 220 21.36 -0.84 -13.32
C ASN A 220 20.85 -1.23 -11.92
N VAL A 221 20.08 -2.31 -11.85
CA VAL A 221 19.74 -2.95 -10.59
C VAL A 221 20.84 -3.97 -10.37
N ASP A 222 21.65 -3.77 -9.34
CA ASP A 222 22.54 -4.82 -8.88
C ASP A 222 21.67 -5.88 -8.18
N VAL A 223 21.08 -6.75 -8.99
CA VAL A 223 20.12 -7.76 -8.53
C VAL A 223 20.78 -8.73 -7.56
N ALA A 224 22.13 -8.83 -7.56
CA ALA A 224 22.89 -9.63 -6.62
C ALA A 224 22.80 -9.10 -5.18
N LEU A 225 22.61 -7.79 -4.96
CA LEU A 225 22.42 -7.22 -3.63
C LEU A 225 21.06 -7.54 -3.01
N TYR A 226 20.09 -7.97 -3.81
CA TYR A 226 18.69 -8.11 -3.40
C TYR A 226 18.14 -9.52 -3.52
N THR A 227 18.96 -10.49 -3.97
CA THR A 227 18.59 -11.90 -3.91
C THR A 227 18.91 -12.38 -2.50
N PRO A 228 17.93 -12.69 -1.62
CA PRO A 228 18.25 -13.28 -0.33
C PRO A 228 18.98 -14.59 -0.60
N ARG A 229 20.19 -14.70 -0.05
CA ARG A 229 21.00 -15.92 -0.08
C ARG A 229 20.16 -17.07 0.51
N PRO A 230 19.87 -18.14 -0.26
CA PRO A 230 18.99 -19.23 0.19
C PRO A 230 19.48 -19.91 1.47
N ASP A 231 20.76 -19.76 1.80
CA ASP A 231 21.48 -20.29 2.95
C ASP A 231 21.20 -19.57 4.30
N VAL A 232 20.57 -18.40 4.32
CA VAL A 232 20.34 -17.64 5.57
C VAL A 232 18.98 -17.96 6.23
N MET A 233 18.00 -18.51 5.50
CA MET A 233 16.66 -18.74 6.05
C MET A 233 16.50 -20.02 6.89
N ASN A 234 17.48 -20.94 6.91
CA ASN A 234 17.41 -22.18 7.70
C ASN A 234 18.01 -22.07 9.13
N ARG A 235 18.40 -20.87 9.59
CA ARG A 235 19.03 -20.70 10.93
C ARG A 235 18.12 -20.07 12.00
N PHE A 236 16.84 -19.83 11.70
CA PHE A 236 15.90 -19.21 12.64
C PHE A 236 14.60 -20.02 12.84
N GLY A 237 14.66 -21.34 12.62
CA GLY A 237 13.60 -22.30 12.95
C GLY A 237 13.92 -23.08 14.22
#